data_AF-A0AAN6SRQ2-F1
#
_entry.id   AF-A0AAN6SRQ2-F1
#
_cell.length_a   1.000
_cell.length_b   1.000
_cell.length_c   1.000
_cell.angle_alpha   90.00
_cell.angle_beta   90.00
_cell.angle_gamma   90.00
#
_symmetry.space_group_name_H-M   'P 1'
#
loop_
_entity.id
_entity.type
_entity.pdbx_description
1 polymer ?
#
loop_
_entity_poly.entity_id
_entity_poly.type
_entity_poly.pdbx_seq_one_letter_code
_entity_poly.pdbx_strand_id
1 'polypeptide(L)'
;MIGTTNGTNGTVKAAKANIGVFTNPKHDLWISEATPTLESVQSGEELKEGQVTVAIRSTGICGSDVHFWKHGCIGPMIVGCDHILGHESAGEILAVHPSVTNLKVGDRVAVEPQVICNACEPCLTGRYNGCESVDFLSTPPVPGLLRRYVNHPAVWCHKIGDMSYEDGAMLEPLSVALAGLHRAEVRLGDPVLVCGAGPIGLITMLCAKAAGACPLVITDIDEGRLQFAKEICPEVITHKVERLSAEDSAKAIVASFGGVEPAVALECTGVESSIAAAIWAVKFGGKVFVIGVGKNEIQIPFMRASVREVDLQFQYRYSNTWPRAIRLVQSGTIDMSRLVTHRFGLEDALKAFDTASDPKTGAIKPLLDRKRPSRMKLLLSSPWLSSHTAAIRNCSSAAPRPSIPLRLRPPKSFASAAAQSDFPLTRNPPNSNKMSFALVMRRSGLSMGRTMARFESTATTTKAAEAAKQTASQASSTASEASSKATQGLSRVTSAAGPAIANAAKGVSGALGRVGGRTGRLVAFVERQTPLVIYYSKVGLEMAKLVVRGQSMSPPSVSTFQTYFQNLWKQLQNPSTFFSTLMQLANPQQARNLSRTQVAAGGVLLAECLGFFTVGEMIGRFKLIGYHGEVNAAHH
;
A
#
# COMPACT_ATOMS: atom_id res chain seq x y z
N MET A 1 -37.50 38.61 47.01
CA MET A 1 -37.98 37.36 46.37
C MET A 1 -36.89 36.85 45.45
N ILE A 2 -36.76 35.53 45.27
CA ILE A 2 -35.69 34.93 44.46
C ILE A 2 -36.14 34.86 42.99
N GLY A 3 -35.43 35.54 42.11
CA GLY A 3 -35.56 35.39 40.65
C GLY A 3 -34.51 34.39 40.14
N THR A 4 -34.94 33.31 39.49
CA THR A 4 -34.07 32.19 39.10
C THR A 4 -33.14 32.55 37.94
N THR A 5 -31.83 32.43 38.14
CA THR A 5 -30.81 32.57 37.10
C THR A 5 -30.75 31.32 36.22
N ASN A 6 -31.42 31.34 35.07
CA ASN A 6 -31.26 30.30 34.05
C ASN A 6 -29.89 30.41 33.38
N GLY A 7 -28.94 29.57 33.82
CA GLY A 7 -27.60 29.47 33.24
C GLY A 7 -27.62 28.77 31.87
N THR A 8 -27.88 29.52 30.81
CA THR A 8 -27.77 29.01 29.43
C THR A 8 -26.31 28.87 29.01
N ASN A 9 -25.74 27.69 29.23
CA ASN A 9 -24.54 27.26 28.50
C ASN A 9 -24.80 27.41 27.00
N GLY A 10 -23.86 28.05 26.28
CA GLY A 10 -24.03 28.44 24.88
C GLY A 10 -24.02 27.25 23.91
N THR A 11 -25.12 26.51 23.81
CA THR A 11 -25.28 25.43 22.82
C THR A 11 -25.19 25.99 21.39
N VAL A 12 -24.15 25.62 20.65
CA VAL A 12 -23.96 26.03 19.25
C VAL A 12 -24.99 25.31 18.37
N LYS A 13 -26.16 25.93 18.18
CA LYS A 13 -27.19 25.40 17.27
C LYS A 13 -26.71 25.47 15.80
N ALA A 14 -27.08 24.48 15.00
CA ALA A 14 -26.92 24.54 13.56
C ALA A 14 -27.76 25.68 12.98
N ALA A 15 -27.14 26.54 12.16
CA ALA A 15 -27.71 27.84 11.78
C ALA A 15 -27.48 28.22 10.29
N LYS A 16 -26.98 27.28 9.48
CA LYS A 16 -26.81 27.42 8.03
C LYS A 16 -27.09 26.07 7.36
N ALA A 17 -27.65 26.10 6.14
CA ALA A 17 -27.83 24.90 5.32
C ALA A 17 -26.54 24.09 5.20
N ASN A 18 -26.66 22.76 5.23
CA ASN A 18 -25.52 21.87 5.05
C ASN A 18 -25.14 21.86 3.58
N ILE A 19 -23.88 22.21 3.30
CA ILE A 19 -23.28 22.15 1.96
C ILE A 19 -22.11 21.18 2.00
N GLY A 20 -21.86 20.50 0.89
CA GLY A 20 -20.72 19.62 0.70
C GLY A 20 -19.92 19.97 -0.55
N VAL A 21 -18.68 19.45 -0.62
CA VAL A 21 -17.81 19.54 -1.80
C VAL A 21 -17.86 18.22 -2.55
N PHE A 22 -18.32 18.26 -3.81
CA PHE A 22 -18.61 17.10 -4.64
C PHE A 22 -17.64 16.99 -5.83
N THR A 23 -17.31 15.76 -6.21
CA THR A 23 -16.65 15.36 -7.46
C THR A 23 -17.48 14.32 -8.19
N ASN A 24 -17.21 14.06 -9.47
CA ASN A 24 -17.88 13.00 -10.24
C ASN A 24 -16.92 12.30 -11.24
N PRO A 25 -17.39 11.29 -12.01
CA PRO A 25 -16.57 10.57 -12.99
C PRO A 25 -16.14 11.41 -14.21
N LYS A 26 -16.57 12.67 -14.33
CA LYS A 26 -16.17 13.60 -15.40
C LYS A 26 -15.03 14.53 -14.98
N HIS A 27 -14.58 14.44 -13.73
CA HIS A 27 -13.61 15.35 -13.10
C HIS A 27 -14.14 16.78 -12.87
N ASP A 28 -15.47 16.94 -12.78
CA ASP A 28 -16.09 18.16 -12.26
C ASP A 28 -15.82 18.29 -10.75
N LEU A 29 -15.74 19.51 -10.22
CA LEU A 29 -15.66 19.80 -8.79
C LEU A 29 -16.57 20.98 -8.45
N TRP A 30 -17.52 20.80 -7.53
CA TRP A 30 -18.49 21.85 -7.17
C TRP A 30 -18.93 21.80 -5.71
N ILE A 31 -19.66 22.84 -5.30
CA ILE A 31 -20.31 22.93 -3.98
C ILE A 31 -21.81 22.76 -4.21
N SER A 32 -22.47 21.91 -3.42
CA SER A 32 -23.92 21.70 -3.44
C SER A 32 -24.46 21.50 -2.02
N GLU A 33 -25.77 21.41 -1.85
CA GLU A 33 -26.37 20.95 -0.60
C GLU A 33 -26.03 19.48 -0.32
N ALA A 34 -25.97 19.09 0.96
CA ALA A 34 -25.55 17.76 1.37
C ALA A 34 -26.32 17.24 2.61
N THR A 35 -26.42 15.93 2.77
CA THR A 35 -27.05 15.29 3.93
C THR A 35 -26.08 15.17 5.13
N PRO A 36 -26.58 15.15 6.38
CA PRO A 36 -27.97 15.39 6.80
C PRO A 36 -28.42 16.84 6.56
N THR A 37 -29.73 17.07 6.41
CA THR A 37 -30.29 18.42 6.19
C THR A 37 -30.18 19.30 7.44
N LEU A 38 -30.36 20.62 7.31
CA LEU A 38 -30.35 21.51 8.49
C LEU A 38 -31.47 21.18 9.48
N GLU A 39 -32.66 20.86 8.98
CA GLU A 39 -33.83 20.47 9.76
C GLU A 39 -33.56 19.16 10.53
N SER A 40 -33.06 18.13 9.83
CA SER A 40 -32.62 16.85 10.40
C SER A 40 -31.54 16.99 11.48
N VAL A 41 -30.59 17.91 11.30
CA VAL A 41 -29.57 18.25 12.32
C VAL A 41 -30.17 18.99 13.52
N GLN A 42 -31.30 19.68 13.36
CA GLN A 42 -32.00 20.38 14.43
C GLN A 42 -33.00 19.50 15.20
N SER A 43 -33.65 18.53 14.53
CA SER A 43 -34.52 17.54 15.17
C SER A 43 -33.74 16.37 15.78
N GLY A 44 -32.63 15.97 15.13
CA GLY A 44 -31.82 14.80 15.51
C GLY A 44 -32.35 13.47 14.98
N GLU A 45 -33.41 13.47 14.17
CA GLU A 45 -34.15 12.25 13.78
C GLU A 45 -33.36 11.28 12.89
N GLU A 46 -32.36 11.75 12.13
CA GLU A 46 -31.46 10.87 11.36
C GLU A 46 -30.33 10.23 12.20
N LEU A 47 -30.20 10.54 13.50
CA LEU A 47 -29.16 9.93 14.33
C LEU A 47 -29.52 8.48 14.70
N LYS A 48 -28.75 7.54 14.14
CA LYS A 48 -28.85 6.12 14.50
C LYS A 48 -28.22 5.84 15.85
N GLU A 49 -28.48 4.65 16.38
CA GLU A 49 -27.87 4.21 17.63
C GLU A 49 -26.33 4.32 17.59
N GLY A 50 -25.75 4.86 18.65
CA GLY A 50 -24.30 5.06 18.75
C GLY A 50 -23.74 6.23 17.92
N GLN A 51 -24.57 7.04 17.25
CA GLN A 51 -24.10 8.17 16.42
C GLN A 51 -24.14 9.54 17.12
N VAL A 52 -23.33 10.45 16.59
CA VAL A 52 -23.30 11.88 16.90
C VAL A 52 -23.33 12.71 15.62
N THR A 53 -23.93 13.89 15.68
CA THR A 53 -23.77 14.90 14.62
C THR A 53 -22.56 15.77 14.94
N VAL A 54 -21.51 15.64 14.16
CA VAL A 54 -20.33 16.51 14.21
C VAL A 54 -20.57 17.68 13.27
N ALA A 55 -20.53 18.91 13.78
CA ALA A 55 -20.34 20.07 12.92
C ALA A 55 -18.85 20.25 12.66
N ILE A 56 -18.44 19.99 11.42
CA ILE A 56 -17.06 20.12 10.98
C ILE A 56 -16.62 21.58 11.15
N ARG A 57 -15.35 21.75 11.51
CA ARG A 57 -14.73 23.07 11.78
C ARG A 57 -13.51 23.27 10.89
N SER A 58 -12.71 22.22 10.73
CA SER A 58 -11.56 22.19 9.84
C SER A 58 -11.46 20.82 9.15
N THR A 59 -11.21 20.83 7.84
CA THR A 59 -10.87 19.64 7.04
C THR A 59 -9.62 19.90 6.23
N GLY A 60 -8.67 18.96 6.24
CA GLY A 60 -7.52 18.98 5.34
C GLY A 60 -7.85 18.44 3.95
N ILE A 61 -7.16 19.00 2.95
CA ILE A 61 -7.14 18.44 1.60
C ILE A 61 -5.92 17.54 1.50
N CYS A 62 -6.15 16.29 1.09
CA CYS A 62 -5.10 15.32 0.82
C CYS A 62 -4.86 15.14 -0.68
N GLY A 63 -3.70 14.59 -1.05
CA GLY A 63 -3.40 14.24 -2.44
C GLY A 63 -4.39 13.22 -3.00
N SER A 64 -4.98 12.37 -2.15
CA SER A 64 -6.06 11.44 -2.49
C SER A 64 -7.34 12.16 -2.93
N ASP A 65 -7.73 13.26 -2.29
CA ASP A 65 -8.92 14.03 -2.71
C ASP A 65 -8.68 14.67 -4.09
N VAL A 66 -7.47 15.20 -4.32
CA VAL A 66 -7.06 15.73 -5.63
C VAL A 66 -6.96 14.62 -6.68
N HIS A 67 -6.55 13.40 -6.32
CA HIS A 67 -6.54 12.25 -7.23
C HIS A 67 -7.96 11.77 -7.59
N PHE A 68 -8.88 11.66 -6.63
CA PHE A 68 -10.28 11.34 -6.93
C PHE A 68 -10.91 12.39 -7.85
N TRP A 69 -10.57 13.68 -7.67
CA TRP A 69 -10.97 14.73 -8.60
C TRP A 69 -10.33 14.56 -9.98
N LYS A 70 -9.00 14.67 -10.11
CA LYS A 70 -8.29 14.75 -11.40
C LYS A 70 -8.22 13.43 -12.19
N HIS A 71 -8.38 12.29 -11.53
CA HIS A 71 -8.18 10.96 -12.12
C HIS A 71 -9.33 9.98 -11.86
N GLY A 72 -10.29 10.30 -11.00
CA GLY A 72 -11.49 9.48 -10.77
C GLY A 72 -11.27 8.17 -10.01
N CYS A 73 -10.02 7.78 -9.70
CA CYS A 73 -9.74 6.57 -8.95
C CYS A 73 -8.42 6.60 -8.17
N ILE A 74 -8.30 5.69 -7.20
CA ILE A 74 -7.08 5.31 -6.49
C ILE A 74 -7.07 3.78 -6.37
N GLY A 75 -6.33 3.09 -7.24
CA GLY A 75 -6.34 1.63 -7.31
C GLY A 75 -7.76 1.07 -7.53
N PRO A 76 -8.29 0.22 -6.63
CA PRO A 76 -9.64 -0.34 -6.75
C PRO A 76 -10.77 0.64 -6.38
N MET A 77 -10.45 1.80 -5.79
CA MET A 77 -11.44 2.78 -5.35
C MET A 77 -11.77 3.72 -6.50
N ILE A 78 -12.99 3.67 -7.04
CA ILE A 78 -13.40 4.37 -8.28
C ILE A 78 -14.62 5.25 -8.03
N VAL A 79 -14.56 6.52 -8.43
CA VAL A 79 -15.70 7.45 -8.44
C VAL A 79 -16.68 6.99 -9.52
N GLY A 80 -17.84 6.47 -9.12
CA GLY A 80 -18.90 6.00 -10.04
C GLY A 80 -20.08 6.96 -10.20
N CYS A 81 -20.19 7.98 -9.36
CA CYS A 81 -21.30 8.94 -9.30
C CYS A 81 -20.86 10.25 -8.62
N ASP A 82 -21.79 11.19 -8.44
CA ASP A 82 -21.56 12.42 -7.68
C ASP A 82 -21.26 12.07 -6.20
N HIS A 83 -20.07 12.46 -5.72
CA HIS A 83 -19.46 11.92 -4.50
C HIS A 83 -18.78 13.01 -3.67
N ILE A 84 -18.93 12.96 -2.34
CA ILE A 84 -18.38 13.96 -1.41
C ILE A 84 -16.96 13.57 -0.97
N LEU A 85 -16.04 14.54 -1.00
CA LEU A 85 -14.60 14.33 -0.69
C LEU A 85 -14.20 14.64 0.77
N GLY A 86 -12.93 14.41 1.09
CA GLY A 86 -12.25 14.79 2.33
C GLY A 86 -12.42 13.80 3.49
N HIS A 87 -11.33 13.55 4.21
CA HIS A 87 -11.24 12.52 5.25
C HIS A 87 -10.46 12.98 6.50
N GLU A 88 -9.73 14.08 6.42
CA GLU A 88 -8.86 14.61 7.47
C GLU A 88 -9.57 15.71 8.29
N SER A 89 -10.47 15.39 9.23
CA SER A 89 -11.35 16.43 9.82
C SER A 89 -11.45 16.44 11.34
N ALA A 90 -11.68 17.65 11.87
CA ALA A 90 -12.11 17.86 13.25
C ALA A 90 -13.28 18.85 13.34
N GLY A 91 -14.04 18.73 14.42
CA GLY A 91 -15.29 19.45 14.60
C GLY A 91 -15.80 19.43 16.04
N GLU A 92 -17.05 19.84 16.18
CA GLU A 92 -17.74 20.09 17.43
C GLU A 92 -19.06 19.29 17.44
N ILE A 93 -19.31 18.53 18.51
CA ILE A 93 -20.54 17.74 18.64
C ILE A 93 -21.74 18.69 18.82
N LEU A 94 -22.73 18.62 17.92
CA LEU A 94 -23.98 19.38 18.04
C LEU A 94 -25.13 18.58 18.63
N ALA A 95 -25.23 17.30 18.25
CA ALA A 95 -26.28 16.39 18.65
C ALA A 95 -25.71 14.99 18.91
N VAL A 96 -26.38 14.23 19.77
CA VAL A 96 -25.89 12.97 20.33
C VAL A 96 -27.07 12.01 20.46
N HIS A 97 -26.98 10.79 19.90
CA HIS A 97 -28.01 9.78 20.12
C HIS A 97 -28.04 9.35 21.60
N PRO A 98 -29.21 9.16 22.25
CA PRO A 98 -29.29 8.87 23.70
C PRO A 98 -28.50 7.66 24.23
N SER A 99 -28.09 6.72 23.37
CA SER A 99 -27.24 5.59 23.75
C SER A 99 -25.73 5.91 23.83
N VAL A 100 -25.29 7.09 23.38
CA VAL A 100 -23.90 7.52 23.42
C VAL A 100 -23.57 8.13 24.79
N THR A 101 -22.65 7.50 25.51
CA THR A 101 -22.28 7.87 26.89
C THR A 101 -20.89 8.53 27.02
N ASN A 102 -20.05 8.41 26.00
CA ASN A 102 -18.65 8.90 26.02
C ASN A 102 -18.47 10.33 25.50
N LEU A 103 -19.41 10.85 24.72
CA LEU A 103 -19.40 12.20 24.11
C LEU A 103 -20.64 13.00 24.51
N LYS A 104 -20.51 14.32 24.58
CA LYS A 104 -21.61 15.26 24.80
C LYS A 104 -21.56 16.45 23.83
N VAL A 105 -22.69 17.15 23.68
CA VAL A 105 -22.77 18.40 22.92
C VAL A 105 -21.72 19.41 23.41
N GLY A 106 -21.03 20.06 22.47
CA GLY A 106 -19.92 20.98 22.74
C GLY A 106 -18.54 20.33 22.94
N ASP A 107 -18.43 18.99 22.98
CA ASP A 107 -17.13 18.34 22.92
C ASP A 107 -16.46 18.62 21.56
N ARG A 108 -15.15 18.94 21.57
CA ARG A 108 -14.33 18.93 20.36
C ARG A 108 -13.84 17.52 20.07
N VAL A 109 -13.96 17.10 18.81
CA VAL A 109 -13.53 15.79 18.34
C VAL A 109 -12.72 15.89 17.05
N ALA A 110 -11.73 15.01 16.91
CA ALA A 110 -11.18 14.63 15.62
C ALA A 110 -11.90 13.37 15.12
N VAL A 111 -12.18 13.32 13.83
CA VAL A 111 -12.94 12.24 13.20
C VAL A 111 -11.97 11.22 12.63
N GLU A 112 -12.06 9.97 13.09
CA GLU A 112 -11.48 8.84 12.38
C GLU A 112 -12.42 8.49 11.20
N PRO A 113 -11.99 8.65 9.94
CA PRO A 113 -12.88 8.54 8.77
C PRO A 113 -13.22 7.08 8.41
N GLN A 114 -13.07 6.12 9.33
CA GLN A 114 -13.12 4.69 9.05
C GLN A 114 -14.11 3.99 9.98
N VAL A 115 -15.18 3.44 9.43
CA VAL A 115 -16.15 2.59 10.14
C VAL A 115 -15.95 1.14 9.71
N ILE A 116 -15.99 0.21 10.68
CA ILE A 116 -15.67 -1.22 10.48
C ILE A 116 -16.81 -2.13 10.92
N CYS A 117 -16.83 -3.36 10.39
CA CYS A 117 -17.86 -4.35 10.71
C CYS A 117 -17.70 -5.05 12.08
N ASN A 118 -16.51 -4.97 12.71
CA ASN A 118 -16.12 -5.64 13.95
C ASN A 118 -16.17 -7.19 13.93
N ALA A 119 -16.49 -7.81 12.78
CA ALA A 119 -16.75 -9.25 12.67
C ALA A 119 -15.73 -10.04 11.83
N CYS A 120 -14.97 -9.39 10.94
CA CYS A 120 -13.99 -10.07 10.09
C CYS A 120 -12.63 -10.26 10.78
N GLU A 121 -11.78 -11.17 10.28
CA GLU A 121 -10.46 -11.46 10.86
C GLU A 121 -9.59 -10.19 11.02
N PRO A 122 -9.48 -9.27 10.04
CA PRO A 122 -8.78 -8.00 10.22
C PRO A 122 -9.29 -7.17 11.41
N CYS A 123 -10.59 -7.16 11.69
CA CYS A 123 -11.13 -6.48 12.88
C CYS A 123 -10.71 -7.20 14.17
N LEU A 124 -10.95 -8.51 14.23
CA LEU A 124 -10.74 -9.33 15.43
C LEU A 124 -9.25 -9.48 15.81
N THR A 125 -8.34 -9.37 14.83
CA THR A 125 -6.88 -9.33 15.04
C THR A 125 -6.33 -7.91 15.30
N GLY A 126 -7.20 -6.90 15.43
CA GLY A 126 -6.82 -5.51 15.68
C GLY A 126 -6.28 -4.74 14.46
N ARG A 127 -6.09 -5.40 13.31
CA ARG A 127 -5.68 -4.82 12.02
C ARG A 127 -6.88 -4.25 11.24
N TYR A 128 -7.75 -3.53 11.93
CA TYR A 128 -9.08 -3.16 11.42
C TYR A 128 -9.06 -2.24 10.20
N ASN A 129 -7.90 -1.66 9.86
CA ASN A 129 -7.64 -0.96 8.61
C ASN A 129 -7.74 -1.84 7.36
N GLY A 130 -7.63 -3.16 7.51
CA GLY A 130 -7.90 -4.15 6.46
C GLY A 130 -9.33 -4.72 6.49
N CYS A 131 -10.27 -4.09 7.21
CA CYS A 131 -11.64 -4.58 7.34
C CYS A 131 -12.32 -4.76 5.96
N GLU A 132 -12.87 -5.96 5.72
CA GLU A 132 -13.46 -6.38 4.43
C GLU A 132 -14.72 -5.60 4.05
N SER A 133 -15.42 -5.04 5.05
CA SER A 133 -16.60 -4.20 4.88
C SER A 133 -16.35 -2.85 5.56
N VAL A 134 -15.30 -2.15 5.13
CA VAL A 134 -14.86 -0.87 5.68
C VAL A 134 -15.53 0.31 4.96
N ASP A 135 -16.40 1.02 5.68
CA ASP A 135 -16.93 2.31 5.22
C ASP A 135 -15.91 3.40 5.55
N PHE A 136 -15.05 3.73 4.59
CA PHE A 136 -14.08 4.82 4.72
C PHE A 136 -14.63 6.07 4.03
N LEU A 137 -14.91 7.11 4.81
CA LEU A 137 -15.50 8.36 4.31
C LEU A 137 -14.54 9.00 3.30
N SER A 138 -15.09 9.48 2.19
CA SER A 138 -14.37 9.93 0.98
C SER A 138 -13.83 8.82 0.06
N THR A 139 -13.81 7.54 0.45
CA THR A 139 -13.68 6.45 -0.51
C THR A 139 -15.05 6.20 -1.15
N PRO A 140 -15.22 6.31 -2.49
CA PRO A 140 -16.50 6.04 -3.13
C PRO A 140 -17.02 4.61 -2.83
N PRO A 141 -18.32 4.42 -2.54
CA PRO A 141 -19.41 5.41 -2.58
C PRO A 141 -19.70 6.14 -1.25
N VAL A 142 -18.81 6.07 -0.25
CA VAL A 142 -19.07 6.55 1.12
C VAL A 142 -18.81 8.05 1.26
N PRO A 143 -19.84 8.89 1.52
CA PRO A 143 -19.70 10.35 1.47
C PRO A 143 -18.69 10.92 2.48
N GLY A 144 -17.75 11.73 1.99
CA GLY A 144 -16.67 12.35 2.77
C GLY A 144 -17.10 13.42 3.78
N LEU A 145 -16.08 14.00 4.41
CA LEU A 145 -16.17 14.93 5.54
C LEU A 145 -16.13 16.41 5.14
N LEU A 146 -15.94 16.75 3.86
CA LEU A 146 -16.11 18.12 3.35
C LEU A 146 -17.60 18.48 3.29
N ARG A 147 -18.21 18.63 4.47
CA ARG A 147 -19.59 19.06 4.74
C ARG A 147 -19.60 20.05 5.91
N ARG A 148 -20.70 20.77 6.15
CA ARG A 148 -20.86 21.52 7.43
C ARG A 148 -21.17 20.59 8.60
N TYR A 149 -22.00 19.58 8.36
CA TYR A 149 -22.43 18.60 9.37
C TYR A 149 -22.34 17.17 8.83
N VAL A 150 -21.97 16.23 9.69
CA VAL A 150 -21.86 14.79 9.39
C VAL A 150 -22.41 14.00 10.59
N ASN A 151 -23.25 13.00 10.32
CA ASN A 151 -23.60 11.98 11.32
C ASN A 151 -22.56 10.85 11.27
N HIS A 152 -21.90 10.56 12.38
CA HIS A 152 -20.80 9.58 12.46
C HIS A 152 -20.90 8.76 13.77
N PRO A 153 -20.42 7.49 13.82
CA PRO A 153 -20.44 6.72 15.08
C PRO A 153 -19.51 7.34 16.13
N ALA A 154 -20.00 7.50 17.36
CA ALA A 154 -19.31 8.16 18.47
C ALA A 154 -17.98 7.49 18.87
N VAL A 155 -17.81 6.21 18.57
CA VAL A 155 -16.56 5.45 18.80
C VAL A 155 -15.43 5.89 17.87
N TRP A 156 -15.74 6.52 16.73
CA TRP A 156 -14.79 7.05 15.75
C TRP A 156 -14.65 8.59 15.83
N CYS A 157 -15.12 9.19 16.93
CA CYS A 157 -14.99 10.61 17.23
C CYS A 157 -14.11 10.83 18.47
N HIS A 158 -12.80 10.96 18.25
CA HIS A 158 -11.79 11.04 19.30
C HIS A 158 -11.79 12.42 19.96
N LYS A 159 -12.01 12.48 21.27
CA LYS A 159 -12.09 13.73 22.03
C LYS A 159 -10.71 14.41 22.18
N ILE A 160 -10.59 15.66 21.71
CA ILE A 160 -9.29 16.37 21.64
C ILE A 160 -9.11 17.48 22.70
N GLY A 161 -10.16 17.79 23.48
CA GLY A 161 -10.12 18.84 24.50
C GLY A 161 -9.98 20.23 23.88
N ASP A 162 -9.11 21.07 24.46
CA ASP A 162 -8.87 22.45 23.99
C ASP A 162 -7.96 22.58 22.76
N MET A 163 -7.47 21.45 22.21
CA MET A 163 -6.74 21.39 20.94
C MET A 163 -7.49 22.13 19.81
N SER A 164 -6.76 22.78 18.90
CA SER A 164 -7.40 23.47 17.78
C SER A 164 -8.01 22.48 16.79
N TYR A 165 -9.01 22.92 16.02
CA TYR A 165 -9.58 22.09 14.97
C TYR A 165 -8.59 21.86 13.80
N GLU A 166 -7.60 22.75 13.63
CA GLU A 166 -6.55 22.58 12.62
C GLU A 166 -5.64 21.41 13.01
N ASP A 167 -5.13 21.39 14.25
CA ASP A 167 -4.33 20.28 14.77
C ASP A 167 -5.15 18.98 14.83
N GLY A 168 -6.43 19.08 15.21
CA GLY A 168 -7.36 17.95 15.24
C GLY A 168 -7.58 17.32 13.86
N ALA A 169 -7.67 18.11 12.80
CA ALA A 169 -7.72 17.61 11.42
C ALA A 169 -6.41 16.92 11.02
N MET A 170 -5.27 17.47 11.47
CA MET A 170 -3.93 16.91 11.23
C MET A 170 -3.65 15.59 11.98
N LEU A 171 -4.52 15.15 12.90
CA LEU A 171 -4.41 13.83 13.55
C LEU A 171 -4.63 12.66 12.58
N GLU A 172 -5.25 12.88 11.41
CA GLU A 172 -5.36 11.90 10.34
C GLU A 172 -4.00 11.64 9.66
N PRO A 173 -3.32 12.64 9.05
CA PRO A 173 -2.02 12.39 8.41
C PRO A 173 -0.91 12.09 9.45
N LEU A 174 -1.06 12.53 10.70
CA LEU A 174 -0.22 12.04 11.80
C LEU A 174 -0.48 10.57 12.13
N SER A 175 -1.72 10.09 12.05
CA SER A 175 -2.03 8.66 12.17
C SER A 175 -1.40 7.85 11.05
N VAL A 176 -1.32 8.38 9.81
CA VAL A 176 -0.58 7.74 8.71
C VAL A 176 0.89 7.57 9.09
N ALA A 177 1.58 8.66 9.43
CA ALA A 177 2.99 8.62 9.80
C ALA A 177 3.28 7.70 11.00
N LEU A 178 2.44 7.73 12.05
CA LEU A 178 2.62 6.91 13.25
C LEU A 178 2.36 5.41 13.02
N ALA A 179 1.39 5.05 12.18
CA ALA A 179 1.19 3.66 11.77
C ALA A 179 2.36 3.15 10.92
N GLY A 180 2.91 4.01 10.05
CA GLY A 180 4.09 3.73 9.24
C GLY A 180 5.32 3.47 10.09
N LEU A 181 5.72 4.43 10.94
CA LEU A 181 6.84 4.26 11.89
C LEU A 181 6.69 3.02 12.77
N HIS A 182 5.48 2.74 13.27
CA HIS A 182 5.26 1.63 14.18
C HIS A 182 5.50 0.26 13.52
N ARG A 183 5.08 0.07 12.26
CA ARG A 183 5.35 -1.15 11.49
C ARG A 183 6.75 -1.18 10.88
N ALA A 184 7.31 -0.02 10.57
CA ALA A 184 8.72 0.10 10.21
C ALA A 184 9.64 -0.25 11.40
N GLU A 185 9.15 -0.11 12.64
CA GLU A 185 9.86 -0.35 13.89
C GLU A 185 11.07 0.57 14.11
N VAL A 186 10.95 1.83 13.71
CA VAL A 186 11.96 2.87 14.00
C VAL A 186 12.15 3.02 15.51
N ARG A 187 13.41 2.94 15.97
CA ARG A 187 13.81 3.04 17.37
C ARG A 187 14.83 4.16 17.58
N LEU A 188 15.08 4.49 18.85
CA LEU A 188 16.13 5.42 19.26
C LEU A 188 17.49 4.98 18.71
N GLY A 189 18.18 5.86 17.98
CA GLY A 189 19.49 5.60 17.40
C GLY A 189 19.49 4.96 16.00
N ASP A 190 18.33 4.66 15.41
CA ASP A 190 18.30 4.20 14.01
C ASP A 190 18.64 5.34 13.05
N PRO A 191 19.54 5.15 12.07
CA PRO A 191 19.68 6.06 10.94
C PRO A 191 18.49 5.88 9.99
N VAL A 192 17.72 6.96 9.76
CA VAL A 192 16.46 6.91 9.01
C VAL A 192 16.50 7.81 7.78
N LEU A 193 16.07 7.24 6.65
CA LEU A 193 15.81 7.95 5.40
C LEU A 193 14.30 8.22 5.28
N VAL A 194 13.90 9.43 4.91
CA VAL A 194 12.53 9.77 4.51
C VAL A 194 12.56 10.22 3.06
N CYS A 195 11.80 9.55 2.19
CA CYS A 195 11.72 9.93 0.78
C CYS A 195 10.46 10.76 0.51
N GLY A 196 10.64 11.95 -0.03
CA GLY A 196 9.60 12.96 -0.23
C GLY A 196 9.47 13.93 0.95
N ALA A 197 9.40 15.23 0.64
CA ALA A 197 9.14 16.33 1.57
C ALA A 197 7.77 16.98 1.33
N GLY A 198 6.81 16.23 0.77
CA GLY A 198 5.39 16.54 0.86
C GLY A 198 4.84 16.32 2.28
N PRO A 199 3.54 16.61 2.56
CA PRO A 199 3.00 16.61 3.92
C PRO A 199 3.22 15.34 4.72
N ILE A 200 2.98 14.16 4.12
CA ILE A 200 3.21 12.86 4.77
C ILE A 200 4.69 12.66 5.11
N GLY A 201 5.60 13.05 4.22
CA GLY A 201 7.04 12.99 4.46
C GLY A 201 7.51 13.93 5.56
N LEU A 202 7.02 15.17 5.59
CA LEU A 202 7.34 16.14 6.64
C LEU A 202 6.85 15.68 8.02
N ILE A 203 5.63 15.14 8.11
CA ILE A 203 5.09 14.58 9.36
C ILE A 203 5.86 13.31 9.77
N THR A 204 6.22 12.46 8.80
CA THR A 204 7.02 11.25 9.03
C THR A 204 8.43 11.57 9.51
N MET A 205 9.06 12.62 8.99
CA MET A 205 10.34 13.17 9.48
C MET A 205 10.22 13.68 10.92
N LEU A 206 9.18 14.46 11.25
CA LEU A 206 8.93 14.91 12.62
C LEU A 206 8.70 13.73 13.57
N CYS A 207 7.97 12.70 13.13
CA CYS A 207 7.78 11.46 13.89
C CYS A 207 9.10 10.70 14.11
N ALA A 208 9.96 10.59 13.09
CA ALA A 208 11.25 9.90 13.18
C ALA A 208 12.22 10.66 14.13
N LYS A 209 12.24 11.99 14.03
CA LYS A 209 12.95 12.87 14.97
C LYS A 209 12.44 12.69 16.40
N ALA A 210 11.12 12.65 16.62
CA ALA A 210 10.52 12.41 17.93
C ALA A 210 10.77 10.99 18.49
N ALA A 211 10.95 9.99 17.61
CA ALA A 211 11.36 8.63 17.98
C ALA A 211 12.87 8.52 18.31
N GLY A 212 13.65 9.58 18.11
CA GLY A 212 15.09 9.59 18.36
C GLY A 212 15.93 8.96 17.24
N ALA A 213 15.44 8.94 16.00
CA ALA A 213 16.23 8.53 14.84
C ALA A 213 17.40 9.51 14.61
N CYS A 214 18.61 8.98 14.39
CA CYS A 214 19.80 9.78 14.11
C CYS A 214 20.91 8.98 13.41
N PRO A 215 21.61 9.56 12.42
CA PRO A 215 21.21 10.73 11.63
C PRO A 215 19.89 10.53 10.87
N LEU A 216 19.25 11.63 10.47
CA LEU A 216 17.98 11.66 9.76
C LEU A 216 18.16 12.41 8.44
N VAL A 217 17.90 11.76 7.30
CA VAL A 217 17.96 12.37 5.97
C VAL A 217 16.57 12.44 5.36
N ILE A 218 16.22 13.57 4.74
CA ILE A 218 15.02 13.72 3.91
C ILE A 218 15.39 14.05 2.47
N THR A 219 14.73 13.40 1.51
CA THR A 219 14.93 13.61 0.07
C THR A 219 13.70 14.21 -0.61
N ASP A 220 13.90 15.07 -1.61
CA ASP A 220 12.87 15.52 -2.55
C ASP A 220 13.56 16.04 -3.84
N ILE A 221 12.80 16.26 -4.90
CA ILE A 221 13.23 17.00 -6.10
C ILE A 221 13.07 18.52 -5.93
N ASP A 222 12.19 18.95 -5.01
CA ASP A 222 11.85 20.35 -4.75
C ASP A 222 12.69 20.94 -3.61
N GLU A 223 13.59 21.86 -3.97
CA GLU A 223 14.47 22.59 -3.04
C GLU A 223 13.67 23.40 -2.00
N GLY A 224 12.51 23.93 -2.37
CA GLY A 224 11.67 24.73 -1.45
C GLY A 224 11.08 23.86 -0.34
N ARG A 225 10.72 22.62 -0.66
CA ARG A 225 10.25 21.63 0.34
C ARG A 225 11.38 21.15 1.23
N LEU A 226 12.58 20.94 0.68
CA LEU A 226 13.77 20.60 1.47
C LEU A 226 14.14 21.74 2.44
N GLN A 227 14.18 22.98 1.95
CA GLN A 227 14.43 24.16 2.79
C GLN A 227 13.38 24.28 3.90
N PHE A 228 12.09 24.08 3.60
CA PHE A 228 11.04 24.07 4.62
C PHE A 228 11.18 22.91 5.62
N ALA A 229 11.58 21.71 5.17
CA ALA A 229 11.87 20.57 6.05
C ALA A 229 13.00 20.91 7.04
N LYS A 230 14.05 21.59 6.55
CA LYS A 230 15.17 22.08 7.37
C LYS A 230 14.75 23.16 8.36
N GLU A 231 13.78 24.01 8.01
CA GLU A 231 13.23 25.02 8.92
C GLU A 231 12.37 24.45 10.05
N ILE A 232 11.64 23.35 9.83
CA ILE A 232 10.79 22.73 10.86
C ILE A 232 11.54 21.66 11.68
N CYS A 233 12.64 21.10 11.15
CA CYS A 233 13.48 20.13 11.83
C CYS A 233 14.97 20.45 11.56
N PRO A 234 15.59 21.40 12.29
CA PRO A 234 16.95 21.87 12.03
C PRO A 234 18.03 20.77 11.99
N GLU A 235 17.83 19.64 12.67
CA GLU A 235 18.75 18.51 12.67
C GLU A 235 18.61 17.57 11.46
N VAL A 236 17.59 17.73 10.60
CA VAL A 236 17.48 16.92 9.38
C VAL A 236 18.56 17.29 8.38
N ILE A 237 19.10 16.30 7.68
CA ILE A 237 19.98 16.51 6.52
C ILE A 237 19.11 16.45 5.27
N THR A 238 19.11 17.52 4.48
CA THR A 238 18.35 17.63 3.24
C THR A 238 19.18 17.14 2.06
N HIS A 239 18.59 16.30 1.20
CA HIS A 239 19.27 15.76 0.03
C HIS A 239 18.40 15.91 -1.23
N LYS A 240 18.86 16.72 -2.18
CA LYS A 240 18.18 16.92 -3.47
C LYS A 240 18.35 15.71 -4.38
N VAL A 241 17.24 15.17 -4.88
CA VAL A 241 17.24 14.01 -5.78
C VAL A 241 17.56 14.46 -7.21
N GLU A 242 18.76 14.13 -7.67
CA GLU A 242 19.17 14.29 -9.07
C GLU A 242 18.78 13.09 -9.95
N ARG A 243 18.78 13.28 -11.27
CA ARG A 243 18.37 12.25 -12.25
C ARG A 243 19.48 11.21 -12.52
N LEU A 244 19.80 10.42 -11.50
CA LEU A 244 20.84 9.38 -11.50
C LEU A 244 20.27 7.96 -11.61
N SER A 245 21.15 6.95 -11.62
CA SER A 245 20.75 5.56 -11.41
C SER A 245 20.31 5.34 -9.95
N ALA A 246 19.57 4.26 -9.67
CA ALA A 246 19.16 3.94 -8.29
C ALA A 246 20.37 3.66 -7.37
N GLU A 247 21.43 3.04 -7.92
CA GLU A 247 22.67 2.76 -7.19
C GLU A 247 23.45 4.06 -6.89
N ASP A 248 23.57 4.97 -7.86
CA ASP A 248 24.33 6.21 -7.68
C ASP A 248 23.57 7.24 -6.83
N SER A 249 22.24 7.24 -6.92
CA SER A 249 21.36 7.96 -5.98
C SER A 249 21.60 7.46 -4.55
N ALA A 250 21.66 6.14 -4.35
CA ALA A 250 21.95 5.56 -3.04
C ALA A 250 23.35 5.91 -2.52
N LYS A 251 24.39 5.91 -3.36
CA LYS A 251 25.73 6.38 -2.98
C LYS A 251 25.70 7.84 -2.49
N ALA A 252 24.98 8.72 -3.19
CA ALA A 252 24.86 10.13 -2.83
C ALA A 252 24.03 10.34 -1.54
N ILE A 253 22.98 9.54 -1.34
CA ILE A 253 22.21 9.50 -0.09
C ILE A 253 23.09 9.04 1.08
N VAL A 254 23.80 7.91 0.95
CA VAL A 254 24.69 7.37 1.99
C VAL A 254 25.85 8.33 2.31
N ALA A 255 26.37 9.07 1.32
CA ALA A 255 27.32 10.16 1.57
C ALA A 255 26.69 11.28 2.44
N SER A 256 25.39 11.57 2.25
CA SER A 256 24.64 12.54 3.06
C SER A 256 24.37 12.03 4.49
N PHE A 257 24.34 10.71 4.70
CA PHE A 257 24.38 10.06 6.02
C PHE A 257 25.79 10.07 6.68
N GLY A 258 26.80 10.66 6.04
CA GLY A 258 28.19 10.61 6.52
C GLY A 258 28.86 9.24 6.32
N GLY A 259 28.36 8.42 5.39
CA GLY A 259 28.84 7.06 5.09
C GLY A 259 28.05 5.94 5.78
N VAL A 260 27.04 6.26 6.58
CA VAL A 260 26.17 5.26 7.25
C VAL A 260 25.03 4.82 6.32
N GLU A 261 24.83 3.52 6.13
CA GLU A 261 23.65 3.01 5.42
C GLU A 261 22.39 3.10 6.33
N PRO A 262 21.27 3.74 5.91
CA PRO A 262 20.05 3.81 6.71
C PRO A 262 19.52 2.43 7.11
N ALA A 263 19.02 2.33 8.35
CA ALA A 263 18.36 1.14 8.87
C ALA A 263 16.93 1.00 8.32
N VAL A 264 16.25 2.13 8.17
CA VAL A 264 14.88 2.22 7.67
C VAL A 264 14.79 3.33 6.63
N ALA A 265 14.14 3.06 5.50
CA ALA A 265 13.68 4.07 4.56
C ALA A 265 12.14 4.15 4.58
N LEU A 266 11.61 5.34 4.88
CA LEU A 266 10.19 5.66 4.95
C LEU A 266 9.79 6.37 3.66
N GLU A 267 9.27 5.61 2.70
CA GLU A 267 9.03 6.10 1.33
C GLU A 267 7.64 6.74 1.23
N CYS A 268 7.60 8.06 1.03
CA CYS A 268 6.37 8.87 1.06
C CYS A 268 5.98 9.45 -0.30
N THR A 269 6.58 9.00 -1.42
CA THR A 269 6.27 9.51 -2.78
C THR A 269 5.46 8.56 -3.63
N GLY A 270 5.57 7.24 -3.43
CA GLY A 270 5.00 6.23 -4.31
C GLY A 270 5.72 6.11 -5.67
N VAL A 271 6.86 6.79 -5.86
CA VAL A 271 7.59 6.85 -7.13
C VAL A 271 8.60 5.70 -7.23
N GLU A 272 8.51 4.93 -8.31
CA GLU A 272 9.37 3.78 -8.64
C GLU A 272 10.87 4.04 -8.44
N SER A 273 11.41 5.16 -8.95
CA SER A 273 12.83 5.50 -8.79
C SER A 273 13.23 5.84 -7.36
N SER A 274 12.31 6.40 -6.56
CA SER A 274 12.51 6.66 -5.12
C SER A 274 12.55 5.34 -4.34
N ILE A 275 11.58 4.45 -4.60
CA ILE A 275 11.53 3.11 -4.01
C ILE A 275 12.78 2.30 -4.37
N ALA A 276 13.22 2.34 -5.64
CA ALA A 276 14.44 1.69 -6.08
C ALA A 276 15.69 2.26 -5.38
N ALA A 277 15.85 3.59 -5.31
CA ALA A 277 16.96 4.22 -4.61
C ALA A 277 16.98 3.88 -3.11
N ALA A 278 15.81 3.81 -2.46
CA ALA A 278 15.68 3.38 -1.06
C ALA A 278 16.17 1.93 -0.85
N ILE A 279 15.78 0.99 -1.72
CA ILE A 279 16.24 -0.41 -1.69
C ILE A 279 17.77 -0.52 -1.92
N TRP A 280 18.35 0.40 -2.69
CA TRP A 280 19.80 0.49 -2.82
C TRP A 280 20.48 1.13 -1.60
N ALA A 281 19.88 2.13 -0.95
CA ALA A 281 20.49 2.88 0.14
C ALA A 281 20.50 2.15 1.49
N VAL A 282 19.50 1.32 1.80
CA VAL A 282 19.40 0.68 3.12
C VAL A 282 20.51 -0.35 3.40
N LYS A 283 20.84 -0.50 4.69
CA LYS A 283 21.80 -1.48 5.23
C LYS A 283 21.41 -2.93 4.90
N PHE A 284 22.32 -3.88 5.14
CA PHE A 284 21.99 -5.30 5.12
C PHE A 284 20.97 -5.61 6.23
N GLY A 285 19.88 -6.34 5.90
CA GLY A 285 18.74 -6.50 6.82
C GLY A 285 17.97 -5.19 7.09
N GLY A 286 18.09 -4.21 6.19
CA GLY A 286 17.38 -2.93 6.27
C GLY A 286 15.95 -3.00 5.74
N LYS A 287 15.10 -2.07 6.17
CA LYS A 287 13.66 -2.07 5.85
C LYS A 287 13.28 -0.87 4.98
N VAL A 288 12.67 -1.12 3.83
CA VAL A 288 12.01 -0.10 3.00
C VAL A 288 10.51 -0.20 3.25
N PHE A 289 9.94 0.85 3.82
CA PHE A 289 8.54 0.91 4.22
C PHE A 289 7.81 1.98 3.41
N VAL A 290 6.94 1.54 2.49
CA VAL A 290 6.25 2.38 1.52
C VAL A 290 4.92 2.87 2.09
N ILE A 291 4.85 4.18 2.31
CA ILE A 291 3.69 4.96 2.75
C ILE A 291 3.01 5.63 1.54
N GLY A 292 3.80 6.07 0.56
CA GLY A 292 3.31 6.71 -0.66
C GLY A 292 2.54 5.76 -1.59
N VAL A 293 1.61 6.31 -2.37
CA VAL A 293 0.78 5.58 -3.33
C VAL A 293 1.10 6.07 -4.74
N GLY A 294 1.30 5.16 -5.69
CA GLY A 294 1.74 5.46 -7.05
C GLY A 294 1.00 4.67 -8.12
N LYS A 295 1.74 4.17 -9.11
CA LYS A 295 1.21 3.30 -10.17
C LYS A 295 0.76 1.94 -9.60
N ASN A 296 -0.17 1.28 -10.29
CA ASN A 296 -0.59 -0.10 -9.99
C ASN A 296 0.58 -1.10 -10.02
N GLU A 297 1.57 -0.87 -10.89
CA GLU A 297 2.74 -1.72 -11.10
C GLU A 297 4.00 -0.84 -11.16
N ILE A 298 5.10 -1.33 -10.56
CA ILE A 298 6.42 -0.71 -10.55
C ILE A 298 7.52 -1.76 -10.70
N GLN A 299 8.66 -1.38 -11.28
CA GLN A 299 9.85 -2.24 -11.32
C GLN A 299 10.68 -2.12 -10.03
N ILE A 300 10.99 -3.26 -9.43
CA ILE A 300 11.81 -3.38 -8.21
C ILE A 300 13.20 -3.94 -8.58
N PRO A 301 14.30 -3.41 -8.03
CA PRO A 301 15.65 -3.98 -8.20
C PRO A 301 15.80 -5.28 -7.38
N PHE A 302 15.09 -6.33 -7.79
CA PHE A 302 14.89 -7.58 -7.04
C PHE A 302 16.19 -8.21 -6.53
N MET A 303 17.23 -8.28 -7.38
CA MET A 303 18.51 -8.85 -6.97
C MET A 303 19.24 -8.02 -5.91
N ARG A 304 19.10 -6.68 -5.89
CA ARG A 304 19.65 -5.84 -4.80
C ARG A 304 18.93 -6.13 -3.49
N ALA A 305 17.60 -6.22 -3.50
CA ALA A 305 16.83 -6.54 -2.29
C ALA A 305 17.19 -7.94 -1.76
N SER A 306 17.24 -8.93 -2.66
CA SER A 306 17.53 -10.33 -2.36
C SER A 306 18.91 -10.53 -1.70
N VAL A 307 20.00 -10.05 -2.31
CA VAL A 307 21.38 -10.25 -1.78
C VAL A 307 21.73 -9.35 -0.58
N ARG A 308 20.76 -8.60 -0.06
CA ARG A 308 20.91 -7.68 1.08
C ARG A 308 19.85 -7.89 2.16
N GLU A 309 19.00 -8.90 2.00
CA GLU A 309 17.89 -9.23 2.93
C GLU A 309 17.01 -8.00 3.23
N VAL A 310 16.65 -7.24 2.20
CA VAL A 310 15.85 -6.01 2.35
C VAL A 310 14.37 -6.35 2.51
N ASP A 311 13.82 -6.04 3.69
CA ASP A 311 12.39 -6.06 3.94
C ASP A 311 11.70 -4.95 3.11
N LEU A 312 10.79 -5.33 2.20
CA LEU A 312 9.91 -4.38 1.50
C LEU A 312 8.50 -4.49 2.05
N GLN A 313 8.04 -3.45 2.75
CA GLN A 313 6.71 -3.39 3.37
C GLN A 313 5.87 -2.25 2.83
N PHE A 314 4.54 -2.41 2.83
CA PHE A 314 3.58 -1.42 2.35
C PHE A 314 2.56 -1.05 3.43
N GLN A 315 2.08 0.19 3.40
CA GLN A 315 1.02 0.71 4.28
C GLN A 315 -0.33 0.78 3.57
N TYR A 316 -1.40 0.58 4.35
CA TYR A 316 -2.76 0.94 3.96
C TYR A 316 -3.46 1.55 5.19
N ARG A 317 -3.69 2.86 5.14
CA ARG A 317 -4.29 3.65 6.24
C ARG A 317 -3.54 3.40 7.57
N TYR A 318 -4.27 3.19 8.66
CA TYR A 318 -3.79 3.24 10.05
C TYR A 318 -4.77 2.50 10.95
N SER A 319 -4.34 2.06 12.14
CA SER A 319 -5.23 1.47 13.14
C SER A 319 -4.68 1.71 14.55
N ASN A 320 -5.57 2.01 15.51
CA ASN A 320 -5.24 2.26 16.92
C ASN A 320 -4.31 3.48 17.18
N THR A 321 -4.27 4.46 16.28
CA THR A 321 -3.29 5.57 16.29
C THR A 321 -3.73 6.83 17.01
N TRP A 322 -4.97 7.30 16.87
CA TRP A 322 -5.42 8.62 17.38
C TRP A 322 -5.14 8.85 18.87
N PRO A 323 -5.35 7.90 19.80
CA PRO A 323 -5.01 8.13 21.21
C PRO A 323 -3.50 8.40 21.42
N ARG A 324 -2.62 7.86 20.55
CA ARG A 324 -1.18 8.17 20.55
C ARG A 324 -0.89 9.52 19.90
N ALA A 325 -1.51 9.79 18.75
CA ALA A 325 -1.39 11.06 18.01
C ALA A 325 -1.80 12.26 18.87
N ILE A 326 -2.96 12.17 19.54
CA ILE A 326 -3.50 13.19 20.45
C ILE A 326 -2.50 13.51 21.56
N ARG A 327 -1.91 12.50 22.22
CA ARG A 327 -0.92 12.71 23.28
C ARG A 327 0.36 13.38 22.77
N LEU A 328 0.82 13.03 21.56
CA LEU A 328 2.04 13.61 20.97
C LEU A 328 1.86 15.10 20.61
N VAL A 329 0.68 15.50 20.14
CA VAL A 329 0.33 16.91 19.91
C VAL A 329 0.09 17.65 21.23
N GLN A 330 -0.69 17.09 22.15
CA GLN A 330 -1.00 17.73 23.45
C GLN A 330 0.23 17.94 24.35
N SER A 331 1.26 17.10 24.21
CA SER A 331 2.54 17.26 24.92
C SER A 331 3.52 18.22 24.23
N GLY A 332 3.21 18.72 23.04
CA GLY A 332 4.16 19.49 22.21
C GLY A 332 5.32 18.65 21.66
N THR A 333 5.24 17.31 21.72
CA THR A 333 6.27 16.41 21.16
C THR A 333 6.29 16.45 19.63
N ILE A 334 5.14 16.72 19.01
CA ILE A 334 5.00 16.96 17.57
C ILE A 334 4.12 18.19 17.37
N ASP A 335 4.72 19.27 16.85
CA ASP A 335 4.00 20.45 16.35
C ASP A 335 3.80 20.33 14.82
N MET A 336 2.56 20.50 14.37
CA MET A 336 2.18 20.50 12.95
C MET A 336 1.61 21.84 12.48
N SER A 337 1.52 22.84 13.36
CA SER A 337 0.87 24.14 13.07
C SER A 337 1.52 24.87 11.89
N ARG A 338 2.84 24.73 11.71
CA ARG A 338 3.61 25.27 10.58
C ARG A 338 3.28 24.63 9.24
N LEU A 339 2.77 23.40 9.19
CA LEU A 339 2.45 22.69 7.94
C LEU A 339 1.23 23.29 7.22
N VAL A 340 0.37 23.99 7.97
CA VAL A 340 -0.86 24.61 7.47
C VAL A 340 -0.52 25.95 6.79
N THR A 341 -0.09 25.88 5.53
CA THR A 341 0.32 27.07 4.76
C THR A 341 -0.86 27.88 4.24
N HIS A 342 -2.02 27.25 3.99
CA HIS A 342 -3.19 27.92 3.43
C HIS A 342 -4.49 27.58 4.19
N ARG A 343 -5.39 28.55 4.33
CA ARG A 343 -6.69 28.40 5.01
C ARG A 343 -7.80 29.05 4.17
N PHE A 344 -8.82 28.28 3.83
CA PHE A 344 -9.96 28.70 3.01
C PHE A 344 -11.28 28.46 3.77
N GLY A 345 -12.34 29.20 3.43
CA GLY A 345 -13.69 28.84 3.88
C GLY A 345 -14.26 27.68 3.05
N LEU A 346 -15.22 26.92 3.58
CA LEU A 346 -15.89 25.84 2.82
C LEU A 346 -16.55 26.39 1.53
N GLU A 347 -17.03 27.63 1.56
CA GLU A 347 -17.55 28.36 0.40
C GLU A 347 -16.48 28.71 -0.66
N ASP A 348 -15.19 28.64 -0.33
CA ASP A 348 -14.04 28.89 -1.22
C ASP A 348 -13.36 27.56 -1.68
N ALA A 349 -13.99 26.40 -1.46
CA ALA A 349 -13.37 25.09 -1.61
C ALA A 349 -12.70 24.82 -2.97
N LEU A 350 -13.28 25.27 -4.09
CA LEU A 350 -12.69 25.08 -5.42
C LEU A 350 -11.28 25.69 -5.50
N LYS A 351 -11.12 26.92 -4.97
CA LYS A 351 -9.81 27.61 -4.90
C LYS A 351 -8.82 26.84 -4.03
N ALA A 352 -9.29 26.18 -2.97
CA ALA A 352 -8.46 25.35 -2.11
C ALA A 352 -7.97 24.09 -2.81
N PHE A 353 -8.81 23.45 -3.62
CA PHE A 353 -8.44 22.31 -4.47
C PHE A 353 -7.52 22.72 -5.63
N ASP A 354 -7.79 23.84 -6.31
CA ASP A 354 -6.87 24.43 -7.29
C ASP A 354 -5.50 24.66 -6.66
N THR A 355 -5.46 25.32 -5.49
CA THR A 355 -4.24 25.60 -4.72
C THR A 355 -3.50 24.32 -4.29
N ALA A 356 -4.23 23.28 -3.87
CA ALA A 356 -3.66 21.98 -3.55
C ALA A 356 -3.10 21.24 -4.78
N SER A 357 -3.62 21.53 -5.98
CA SER A 357 -3.26 20.83 -7.22
C SER A 357 -2.15 21.49 -8.04
N ASP A 358 -1.89 22.80 -7.89
CA ASP A 358 -0.75 23.49 -8.54
C ASP A 358 0.48 23.52 -7.61
N PRO A 359 1.59 22.80 -7.94
CA PRO A 359 2.81 22.81 -7.14
C PRO A 359 3.45 24.20 -6.97
N LYS A 360 3.20 25.15 -7.89
CA LYS A 360 3.80 26.49 -7.88
C LYS A 360 3.33 27.36 -6.71
N THR A 361 2.25 26.97 -6.04
CA THR A 361 1.64 27.71 -4.92
C THR A 361 2.45 27.63 -3.63
N GLY A 362 3.40 26.70 -3.51
CA GLY A 362 4.02 26.37 -2.22
C GLY A 362 3.03 25.77 -1.21
N ALA A 363 1.91 25.22 -1.68
CA ALA A 363 0.97 24.50 -0.84
C ALA A 363 1.65 23.26 -0.22
N ILE A 364 1.61 23.19 1.11
CA ILE A 364 1.99 22.00 1.87
C ILE A 364 0.68 21.39 2.37
N LYS A 365 0.05 22.01 3.37
CA LYS A 365 -1.30 21.63 3.80
C LYS A 365 -2.32 22.79 3.70
N PRO A 366 -3.16 22.81 2.65
CA PRO A 366 -4.38 23.58 2.64
C PRO A 366 -5.42 22.98 3.58
N LEU A 367 -5.99 23.80 4.45
CA LEU A 367 -7.17 23.46 5.25
C LEU A 367 -8.39 24.27 4.81
N LEU A 368 -9.56 23.64 4.84
CA LEU A 368 -10.86 24.28 4.77
C LEU A 368 -11.36 24.49 6.22
N ASP A 369 -11.07 25.67 6.76
CA ASP A 369 -11.43 26.12 8.11
C ASP A 369 -12.68 27.02 8.05
N ARG A 370 -13.55 26.92 9.05
CA ARG A 370 -14.68 27.83 9.20
C ARG A 370 -14.17 29.22 9.59
N LYS A 371 -13.84 30.03 8.57
CA LYS A 371 -13.41 31.45 8.62
C LYS A 371 -13.64 32.05 10.01
N ARG A 372 -12.58 32.03 10.84
CA ARG A 372 -12.59 32.70 12.15
C ARG A 372 -13.15 34.11 11.95
N PRO A 373 -14.15 34.56 12.73
CA PRO A 373 -14.60 35.94 12.63
C PRO A 373 -13.36 36.81 12.79
N SER A 374 -13.14 37.72 11.85
CA SER A 374 -11.88 38.46 11.77
C SER A 374 -11.63 39.08 13.14
N ARG A 375 -10.51 38.69 13.78
CA ARG A 375 -9.98 39.42 14.93
C ARG A 375 -9.62 40.80 14.39
N MET A 376 -10.59 41.70 14.42
CA MET A 376 -10.39 43.12 14.23
C MET A 376 -9.25 43.46 15.18
N LYS A 377 -8.07 43.76 14.62
CA LYS A 377 -6.94 44.24 15.42
C LYS A 377 -7.50 45.48 16.12
N LEU A 378 -7.72 45.38 17.42
CA LEU A 378 -8.09 46.53 18.22
C LEU A 378 -6.82 47.39 18.28
N LEU A 379 -6.66 48.21 17.25
CA LEU A 379 -5.61 49.20 17.15
C LEU A 379 -5.86 50.17 18.31
N LEU A 380 -5.11 49.97 19.40
CA LEU A 380 -4.99 50.92 20.51
C LEU A 380 -4.16 52.13 20.06
N SER A 381 -4.53 52.70 18.91
CA SER A 381 -4.11 54.00 18.41
C SER A 381 -5.08 55.05 18.94
N SER A 382 -4.93 55.38 20.21
CA SER A 382 -5.66 56.45 20.89
C SER A 382 -4.71 57.10 21.90
N PRO A 383 -4.23 58.35 21.69
CA PRO A 383 -3.14 58.95 22.47
C PRO A 383 -3.42 59.27 23.95
N TRP A 384 -4.46 58.69 24.55
CA TRP A 384 -5.05 59.14 25.82
C TRP A 384 -4.72 58.29 27.06
N LEU A 385 -3.73 57.40 26.97
CA LEU A 385 -3.21 56.59 28.08
C LEU A 385 -1.69 56.71 28.28
N SER A 386 -1.12 57.85 27.87
CA SER A 386 0.29 58.24 28.07
C SER A 386 0.53 59.14 29.29
N SER A 387 -0.45 59.26 30.18
CA SER A 387 -0.31 59.83 31.53
C SER A 387 -0.89 58.86 32.57
N HIS A 388 -0.44 58.97 33.83
CA HIS A 388 -0.83 58.11 34.97
C HIS A 388 -0.23 56.69 35.07
N THR A 389 0.96 56.44 34.50
CA THR A 389 1.80 55.26 34.87
C THR A 389 3.19 55.62 35.39
N ALA A 390 3.46 56.91 35.66
CA ALA A 390 4.72 57.42 36.23
C ALA A 390 4.66 57.61 37.77
N ALA A 391 4.06 56.67 38.51
CA ALA A 391 3.79 56.85 39.95
C ALA A 391 4.01 55.61 40.86
N ILE A 392 4.40 54.43 40.34
CA ILE A 392 4.60 53.21 41.16
C ILE A 392 5.91 52.48 40.80
N ARG A 393 7.05 53.18 40.89
CA ARG A 393 8.41 52.58 40.94
C ARG A 393 9.38 53.45 41.76
N ASN A 394 9.17 53.55 43.07
CA ASN A 394 10.17 54.11 43.99
C ASN A 394 10.00 53.66 45.46
N CYS A 395 10.10 52.35 45.69
CA CYS A 395 10.46 51.66 46.94
C CYS A 395 10.76 50.19 46.56
N SER A 396 11.71 49.46 47.15
CA SER A 396 12.43 49.70 48.41
C SER A 396 13.93 49.41 48.27
N SER A 397 14.75 49.93 49.19
CA SER A 397 16.18 49.59 49.31
C SER A 397 16.52 49.18 50.74
N ALA A 398 17.34 48.13 50.91
CA ALA A 398 17.87 47.66 52.20
C ALA A 398 19.21 46.94 52.00
N ALA A 399 20.09 47.00 53.01
CA ALA A 399 21.52 46.73 52.90
C ALA A 399 21.94 45.24 53.11
N PRO A 400 23.21 44.85 52.80
CA PRO A 400 23.63 43.45 52.69
C PRO A 400 24.66 42.98 53.76
N ARG A 401 24.86 41.65 53.89
CA ARG A 401 26.10 40.89 54.27
C ARG A 401 25.76 39.42 54.63
N PRO A 402 26.73 38.48 54.71
CA PRO A 402 28.03 38.39 54.04
C PRO A 402 28.20 37.05 53.28
N SER A 403 29.39 36.76 52.76
CA SER A 403 29.72 35.56 51.97
C SER A 403 30.59 34.53 52.73
N ILE A 404 30.44 33.24 52.37
CA ILE A 404 31.42 32.17 52.65
C ILE A 404 31.62 31.37 51.34
N PRO A 405 32.86 31.21 50.84
CA PRO A 405 33.13 30.46 49.61
C PRO A 405 33.66 29.06 49.87
N LEU A 406 33.21 28.07 49.08
CA LEU A 406 33.95 26.81 48.89
C LEU A 406 34.54 26.77 47.48
N ARG A 407 35.87 26.65 47.39
CA ARG A 407 36.59 26.39 46.13
C ARG A 407 36.75 24.89 45.93
N LEU A 408 36.55 24.43 44.70
CA LEU A 408 37.30 23.29 44.15
C LEU A 408 37.98 23.73 42.85
N ARG A 409 39.23 23.28 42.66
CA ARG A 409 40.04 23.51 41.46
C ARG A 409 40.07 22.24 40.61
N PRO A 410 40.10 22.33 39.27
CA PRO A 410 40.67 21.27 38.45
C PRO A 410 42.22 21.25 38.60
N PRO A 411 42.88 20.09 38.60
CA PRO A 411 44.34 19.98 38.57
C PRO A 411 44.91 20.27 37.17
N LYS A 412 46.23 20.50 37.08
CA LYS A 412 46.98 20.68 35.83
C LYS A 412 48.08 19.61 35.65
N SER A 413 48.28 19.21 34.40
CA SER A 413 49.56 18.89 33.72
C SER A 413 50.69 18.12 34.44
N PHE A 414 51.06 16.98 33.83
CA PHE A 414 52.43 16.66 33.39
C PHE A 414 52.29 16.03 31.97
N ALA A 415 53.04 16.28 30.89
CA ALA A 415 54.33 16.95 30.62
C ALA A 415 55.61 16.09 30.68
N SER A 416 56.02 15.52 29.53
CA SER A 416 57.42 15.51 29.05
C SER A 416 57.57 14.93 27.63
N ALA A 417 58.32 15.64 26.76
CA ALA A 417 59.33 15.16 25.78
C ALA A 417 59.08 13.98 24.80
N ALA A 418 59.84 13.80 23.71
CA ALA A 418 60.53 14.72 22.77
C ALA A 418 61.17 13.89 21.63
N ALA A 419 61.06 14.33 20.36
CA ALA A 419 61.97 13.98 19.26
C ALA A 419 61.73 14.91 18.04
N GLN A 420 62.77 15.20 17.25
CA GLN A 420 62.71 15.98 16.01
C GLN A 420 63.40 15.22 14.87
N SER A 421 62.96 15.42 13.63
CA SER A 421 63.82 15.30 12.43
C SER A 421 63.14 15.95 11.22
N ASP A 422 63.79 16.95 10.62
CA ASP A 422 63.33 17.70 9.44
C ASP A 422 64.17 17.39 8.18
N PHE A 423 63.79 18.00 7.05
CA PHE A 423 64.57 18.24 5.80
C PHE A 423 64.64 17.11 4.71
N PRO A 424 64.81 17.46 3.40
CA PRO A 424 63.90 16.96 2.34
C PRO A 424 64.54 16.77 0.92
N LEU A 425 63.70 16.88 -0.14
CA LEU A 425 64.00 17.32 -1.54
C LEU A 425 64.59 16.35 -2.62
N THR A 426 63.71 16.05 -3.59
CA THR A 426 63.94 16.03 -5.08
C THR A 426 64.84 14.98 -5.77
N ARG A 427 64.28 14.24 -6.76
CA ARG A 427 64.50 14.41 -8.23
C ARG A 427 63.90 13.26 -9.08
N ASN A 428 63.64 13.55 -10.36
CA ASN A 428 63.26 12.67 -11.49
C ASN A 428 64.25 12.94 -12.65
N PRO A 429 64.21 12.23 -13.81
CA PRO A 429 64.09 10.79 -14.10
C PRO A 429 65.38 10.32 -14.86
N PRO A 430 65.46 9.37 -15.85
CA PRO A 430 64.69 9.32 -17.13
C PRO A 430 64.40 7.93 -17.77
N ASN A 431 63.50 7.91 -18.79
CA ASN A 431 63.45 7.03 -20.00
C ASN A 431 63.51 5.48 -19.88
N SER A 432 62.74 4.66 -20.64
CA SER A 432 61.88 4.87 -21.84
C SER A 432 60.81 3.73 -21.90
N ASN A 433 60.11 3.28 -22.98
CA ASN A 433 60.27 3.41 -24.44
C ASN A 433 58.95 3.08 -25.23
N LYS A 434 59.07 2.94 -26.54
CA LYS A 434 58.10 2.59 -27.61
C LYS A 434 57.40 1.22 -27.42
N MET A 435 56.22 0.93 -27.96
CA MET A 435 55.81 1.07 -29.38
C MET A 435 54.30 1.30 -29.61
N SER A 436 53.99 1.87 -30.78
CA SER A 436 52.65 1.85 -31.40
C SER A 436 52.63 0.89 -32.60
N PHE A 437 51.46 0.34 -32.93
CA PHE A 437 51.19 -0.13 -34.29
C PHE A 437 49.74 0.19 -34.67
N ALA A 438 49.58 0.80 -35.85
CA ALA A 438 48.30 0.94 -36.53
C ALA A 438 48.36 0.11 -37.81
N LEU A 439 47.24 -0.49 -38.24
CA LEU A 439 47.14 -1.13 -39.55
C LEU A 439 45.90 -0.64 -40.29
N VAL A 440 46.11 -0.33 -41.58
CA VAL A 440 45.08 0.15 -42.50
C VAL A 440 44.38 -1.03 -43.16
N MET A 441 43.07 -0.95 -43.32
CA MET A 441 42.40 -1.52 -44.49
C MET A 441 41.33 -0.56 -45.02
N ARG A 442 41.12 -0.56 -46.34
CA ARG A 442 40.48 0.54 -47.07
C ARG A 442 39.37 0.00 -47.99
N ARG A 443 38.19 0.63 -47.91
CA ARG A 443 37.08 0.66 -48.89
C ARG A 443 37.04 -0.42 -50.00
N SER A 444 36.00 -1.26 -49.94
CA SER A 444 35.01 -1.38 -51.02
C SER A 444 33.69 -1.98 -50.44
N GLY A 445 32.49 -1.62 -50.87
CA GLY A 445 32.08 -0.47 -51.68
C GLY A 445 31.08 -0.81 -52.79
N LEU A 446 29.78 -0.64 -52.54
CA LEU A 446 28.75 -0.47 -53.58
C LEU A 446 27.44 0.03 -52.95
N SER A 447 26.68 0.82 -53.71
CA SER A 447 25.40 1.40 -53.31
C SER A 447 24.38 1.24 -54.44
N MET A 448 23.12 0.95 -54.11
CA MET A 448 22.00 1.08 -55.04
C MET A 448 20.73 1.42 -54.25
N GLY A 449 19.77 2.14 -54.85
CA GLY A 449 18.67 2.75 -54.11
C GLY A 449 17.32 2.75 -54.82
N ARG A 450 16.29 3.07 -54.03
CA ARG A 450 14.92 3.51 -54.38
C ARG A 450 14.29 3.01 -55.70
N THR A 451 13.20 2.25 -55.54
CA THR A 451 11.98 2.40 -56.37
C THR A 451 10.74 2.31 -55.48
N MET A 452 9.65 2.98 -55.85
CA MET A 452 8.32 2.90 -55.22
C MET A 452 7.32 2.19 -56.16
N ALA A 453 6.39 1.42 -55.59
CA ALA A 453 5.13 0.99 -56.22
C ALA A 453 4.06 0.74 -55.13
N ARG A 454 2.77 0.70 -55.48
CA ARG A 454 1.66 0.90 -54.52
C ARG A 454 0.36 0.19 -54.93
N PHE A 455 -0.19 -0.63 -54.02
CA PHE A 455 -1.55 -1.24 -54.06
C PHE A 455 -1.79 -2.20 -55.26
N GLU A 456 -2.74 -3.14 -55.29
CA GLU A 456 -3.94 -3.40 -54.48
C GLU A 456 -4.27 -4.93 -54.46
N SER A 457 -5.04 -5.44 -53.49
CA SER A 457 -6.03 -6.55 -53.68
C SER A 457 -6.73 -6.90 -52.36
N THR A 458 -8.03 -6.61 -52.27
CA THR A 458 -8.82 -6.72 -51.02
C THR A 458 -9.83 -7.89 -51.06
N ALA A 459 -9.60 -8.90 -51.91
CA ALA A 459 -10.58 -9.96 -52.19
C ALA A 459 -10.37 -11.26 -51.40
N THR A 460 -9.22 -11.45 -50.74
CA THR A 460 -8.83 -12.73 -50.13
C THR A 460 -9.28 -12.89 -48.66
N THR A 461 -9.52 -11.79 -47.96
CA THR A 461 -9.80 -11.78 -46.50
C THR A 461 -11.22 -12.22 -46.15
N THR A 462 -12.21 -11.93 -46.99
CA THR A 462 -13.63 -12.28 -46.75
C THR A 462 -13.87 -13.79 -46.78
N LYS A 463 -13.31 -14.50 -47.77
CA LYS A 463 -13.40 -15.98 -47.84
C LYS A 463 -12.75 -16.69 -46.65
N ALA A 464 -11.63 -16.14 -46.14
CA ALA A 464 -10.99 -16.67 -44.93
C ALA A 464 -11.84 -16.45 -43.67
N ALA A 465 -12.48 -15.28 -43.54
CA ALA A 465 -13.36 -14.97 -42.42
C ALA A 465 -14.61 -15.87 -42.38
N GLU A 466 -15.27 -16.08 -43.52
CA GLU A 466 -16.50 -16.91 -43.56
C GLU A 466 -16.21 -18.39 -43.28
N ALA A 467 -15.06 -18.92 -43.76
CA ALA A 467 -14.61 -20.29 -43.45
C ALA A 467 -14.30 -20.49 -41.95
N ALA A 468 -13.64 -19.52 -41.32
CA ALA A 468 -13.38 -19.54 -39.88
C ALA A 468 -14.69 -19.50 -39.07
N LYS A 469 -15.67 -18.70 -39.51
CA LYS A 469 -17.00 -18.58 -38.89
C LYS A 469 -17.82 -19.87 -38.99
N GLN A 470 -17.79 -20.56 -40.13
CA GLN A 470 -18.42 -21.90 -40.29
C GLN A 470 -17.76 -22.97 -39.41
N THR A 471 -16.43 -22.93 -39.29
CA THR A 471 -15.68 -23.87 -38.43
C THR A 471 -16.00 -23.64 -36.95
N ALA A 472 -16.13 -22.36 -36.53
CA ALA A 472 -16.53 -22.00 -35.18
C ALA A 472 -17.97 -22.45 -34.84
N SER A 473 -18.92 -22.34 -35.78
CA SER A 473 -20.30 -22.81 -35.54
C SER A 473 -20.40 -24.34 -35.45
N GLN A 474 -19.65 -25.09 -36.26
CA GLN A 474 -19.55 -26.55 -36.13
C GLN A 474 -18.90 -27.00 -34.81
N ALA A 475 -17.88 -26.30 -34.33
CA ALA A 475 -17.29 -26.57 -33.02
C ALA A 475 -18.31 -26.34 -31.89
N SER A 476 -19.11 -25.26 -31.99
CA SER A 476 -20.15 -24.93 -31.00
C SER A 476 -21.31 -25.95 -30.98
N SER A 477 -21.76 -26.45 -32.14
CA SER A 477 -22.80 -27.48 -32.18
C SER A 477 -22.30 -28.80 -31.58
N THR A 478 -21.08 -29.22 -31.93
CA THR A 478 -20.45 -30.46 -31.43
C THR A 478 -20.27 -30.41 -29.90
N ALA A 479 -19.85 -29.27 -29.35
CA ALA A 479 -19.74 -29.08 -27.91
C ALA A 479 -21.11 -29.15 -27.20
N SER A 480 -22.16 -28.58 -27.81
CA SER A 480 -23.52 -28.62 -27.29
C SER A 480 -24.09 -30.04 -27.28
N GLU A 481 -23.82 -30.82 -28.33
CA GLU A 481 -24.24 -32.22 -28.45
C GLU A 481 -23.48 -33.15 -27.47
N ALA A 482 -22.21 -32.87 -27.19
CA ALA A 482 -21.47 -33.56 -26.14
C ALA A 482 -22.06 -33.26 -24.74
N SER A 483 -22.45 -32.00 -24.47
CA SER A 483 -23.07 -31.60 -23.21
C SER A 483 -24.45 -32.24 -22.99
N SER A 484 -25.27 -32.36 -24.04
CA SER A 484 -26.58 -33.02 -23.94
C SER A 484 -26.43 -34.53 -23.67
N LYS A 485 -25.48 -35.20 -24.32
CA LYS A 485 -25.15 -36.62 -24.07
C LYS A 485 -24.61 -36.86 -22.67
N ALA A 486 -23.78 -35.96 -22.13
CA ALA A 486 -23.34 -36.02 -20.73
C ALA A 486 -24.51 -35.88 -19.74
N THR A 487 -25.40 -34.91 -19.98
CA THR A 487 -26.62 -34.70 -19.16
C THR A 487 -27.56 -35.90 -19.21
N GLN A 488 -27.72 -36.51 -20.39
CA GLN A 488 -28.54 -37.72 -20.60
C GLN A 488 -27.90 -38.98 -19.99
N GLY A 489 -26.58 -39.02 -19.83
CA GLY A 489 -25.89 -40.02 -19.01
C GLY A 489 -26.20 -39.83 -17.52
N LEU A 490 -26.11 -38.59 -17.03
CA LEU A 490 -26.37 -38.25 -15.63
C LEU A 490 -27.82 -38.57 -15.21
N SER A 491 -28.81 -38.29 -16.07
CA SER A 491 -30.21 -38.63 -15.79
C SER A 491 -30.48 -40.13 -15.77
N ARG A 492 -29.80 -40.94 -16.60
CA ARG A 492 -29.86 -42.41 -16.57
C ARG A 492 -29.25 -43.01 -15.29
N VAL A 493 -28.16 -42.44 -14.79
CA VAL A 493 -27.59 -42.83 -13.48
C VAL A 493 -28.54 -42.45 -12.34
N THR A 494 -29.17 -41.28 -12.43
CA THR A 494 -30.14 -40.81 -11.42
C THR A 494 -31.40 -41.68 -11.38
N SER A 495 -31.96 -42.05 -12.53
CA SER A 495 -33.16 -42.90 -12.59
C SER A 495 -32.90 -44.33 -12.12
N ALA A 496 -31.69 -44.87 -12.34
CA ALA A 496 -31.30 -46.19 -11.85
C ALA A 496 -31.20 -46.27 -10.30
N ALA A 497 -30.94 -45.15 -9.62
CA ALA A 497 -30.86 -45.07 -8.16
C ALA A 497 -32.21 -44.79 -7.45
N GLY A 498 -33.23 -44.32 -8.18
CA GLY A 498 -34.47 -43.79 -7.63
C GLY A 498 -35.26 -44.72 -6.68
N PRO A 499 -35.54 -46.00 -7.04
CA PRO A 499 -36.45 -46.84 -6.26
C PRO A 499 -35.97 -47.18 -4.85
N ALA A 500 -34.66 -47.19 -4.59
CA ALA A 500 -34.08 -47.65 -3.33
C ALA A 500 -34.09 -46.60 -2.21
N ILE A 501 -34.33 -45.33 -2.53
CA ILE A 501 -34.19 -44.20 -1.58
C ILE A 501 -35.56 -43.65 -1.13
N ALA A 502 -36.61 -43.81 -1.93
CA ALA A 502 -37.93 -43.22 -1.68
C ALA A 502 -38.59 -43.68 -0.36
N ASN A 503 -38.35 -44.92 0.09
CA ASN A 503 -38.99 -45.48 1.29
C ASN A 503 -38.26 -45.16 2.61
N ALA A 504 -37.13 -44.45 2.59
CA ALA A 504 -36.40 -44.06 3.80
C ALA A 504 -36.78 -42.65 4.32
N ALA A 505 -37.64 -41.91 3.62
CA ALA A 505 -37.91 -40.48 3.85
C ALA A 505 -39.01 -40.16 4.89
N LYS A 506 -39.27 -41.06 5.85
CA LYS A 506 -40.21 -40.83 6.97
C LYS A 506 -39.68 -41.38 8.31
N GLY A 507 -38.70 -40.70 8.89
CA GLY A 507 -38.29 -40.95 10.28
C GLY A 507 -36.98 -40.28 10.68
N VAL A 508 -36.98 -39.68 11.88
CA VAL A 508 -35.80 -39.31 12.69
C VAL A 508 -34.77 -38.37 12.02
N SER A 509 -34.95 -37.07 12.25
CA SER A 509 -33.82 -36.18 12.45
C SER A 509 -33.04 -36.62 13.69
N GLY A 510 -31.72 -36.86 13.59
CA GLY A 510 -30.88 -37.09 14.77
C GLY A 510 -29.86 -38.24 14.74
N ALA A 511 -29.66 -38.98 13.64
CA ALA A 511 -28.60 -40.01 13.60
C ALA A 511 -28.08 -40.35 12.18
N LEU A 512 -27.17 -39.55 11.60
CA LEU A 512 -26.54 -39.93 10.31
C LEU A 512 -25.10 -39.42 10.07
N GLY A 513 -24.30 -39.25 11.12
CA GLY A 513 -22.86 -39.02 11.01
C GLY A 513 -22.02 -40.24 10.59
N ARG A 514 -22.65 -41.39 10.27
CA ARG A 514 -21.97 -42.70 10.09
C ARG A 514 -22.58 -43.62 9.00
N VAL A 515 -22.84 -43.11 7.80
CA VAL A 515 -22.95 -43.97 6.59
C VAL A 515 -22.01 -43.46 5.51
N GLY A 516 -20.70 -43.64 5.76
CA GLY A 516 -19.61 -43.17 4.90
C GLY A 516 -18.65 -44.29 4.50
N GLY A 517 -19.15 -45.26 3.73
CA GLY A 517 -18.35 -46.39 3.23
C GLY A 517 -17.21 -45.95 2.30
N ARG A 518 -16.26 -46.85 2.02
CA ARG A 518 -15.07 -46.57 1.19
C ARG A 518 -15.44 -45.91 -0.16
N THR A 519 -16.50 -46.38 -0.80
CA THR A 519 -17.02 -45.84 -2.07
C THR A 519 -17.49 -44.38 -1.94
N GLY A 520 -18.18 -44.01 -0.86
CA GLY A 520 -18.63 -42.64 -0.63
C GLY A 520 -17.48 -41.66 -0.41
N ARG A 521 -16.44 -42.08 0.30
CA ARG A 521 -15.19 -41.30 0.41
C ARG A 521 -14.47 -41.17 -0.94
N LEU A 522 -14.49 -42.21 -1.77
CA LEU A 522 -13.86 -42.17 -3.09
C LEU A 522 -14.60 -41.22 -4.05
N VAL A 523 -15.94 -41.25 -4.07
CA VAL A 523 -16.76 -40.31 -4.86
C VAL A 523 -16.51 -38.88 -4.42
N ALA A 524 -16.64 -38.57 -3.12
CA ALA A 524 -16.40 -37.23 -2.59
C ALA A 524 -14.95 -36.73 -2.81
N PHE A 525 -13.96 -37.64 -2.84
CA PHE A 525 -12.59 -37.32 -3.20
C PHE A 525 -12.46 -36.96 -4.69
N VAL A 526 -13.03 -37.77 -5.59
CA VAL A 526 -13.00 -37.50 -7.04
C VAL A 526 -13.75 -36.22 -7.41
N GLU A 527 -14.94 -35.99 -6.83
CA GLU A 527 -15.70 -34.75 -7.00
C GLU A 527 -14.90 -33.52 -6.54
N ARG A 528 -14.17 -33.62 -5.42
CA ARG A 528 -13.29 -32.55 -4.93
C ARG A 528 -12.08 -32.28 -5.83
N GLN A 529 -11.61 -33.27 -6.59
CA GLN A 529 -10.47 -33.09 -7.52
C GLN A 529 -10.90 -32.51 -8.88
N THR A 530 -12.14 -32.75 -9.32
CA THR A 530 -12.64 -32.30 -10.64
C THR A 530 -12.40 -30.80 -10.91
N PRO A 531 -12.68 -29.85 -9.98
CA PRO A 531 -12.40 -28.42 -10.20
C PRO A 531 -10.91 -28.11 -10.38
N LEU A 532 -10.04 -28.76 -9.59
CA LEU A 532 -8.59 -28.59 -9.65
C LEU A 532 -8.02 -29.12 -10.97
N VAL A 533 -8.45 -30.31 -11.40
CA VAL A 533 -8.05 -30.90 -12.68
C VAL A 533 -8.48 -30.02 -13.84
N ILE A 534 -9.70 -29.47 -13.84
CA ILE A 534 -10.18 -28.55 -14.87
C ILE A 534 -9.37 -27.24 -14.86
N TYR A 535 -9.04 -26.70 -13.67
CA TYR A 535 -8.25 -25.48 -13.54
C TYR A 535 -6.83 -25.65 -14.08
N TYR A 536 -6.07 -26.64 -13.60
CA TYR A 536 -4.71 -26.89 -14.08
C TYR A 536 -4.66 -27.34 -15.54
N SER A 537 -5.68 -28.04 -16.04
CA SER A 537 -5.80 -28.34 -17.47
C SER A 537 -5.92 -27.07 -18.32
N LYS A 538 -6.72 -26.08 -17.87
CA LYS A 538 -6.82 -24.77 -18.54
C LYS A 538 -5.49 -23.99 -18.48
N VAL A 539 -4.85 -23.94 -17.31
CA VAL A 539 -3.54 -23.27 -17.14
C VAL A 539 -2.48 -23.89 -18.07
N GLY A 540 -2.39 -25.22 -18.13
CA GLY A 540 -1.49 -25.92 -19.04
C GLY A 540 -1.78 -25.64 -20.51
N LEU A 541 -3.06 -25.51 -20.90
CA LEU A 541 -3.46 -25.19 -22.28
C LEU A 541 -3.11 -23.75 -22.67
N GLU A 542 -3.27 -22.77 -21.78
CA GLU A 542 -2.83 -21.39 -22.03
C GLU A 542 -1.30 -21.27 -22.04
N MET A 543 -0.58 -21.94 -21.12
CA MET A 543 0.88 -22.02 -21.17
C MET A 543 1.38 -22.64 -22.48
N ALA A 544 0.74 -23.73 -22.95
CA ALA A 544 1.08 -24.34 -24.23
C ALA A 544 0.87 -23.36 -25.40
N LYS A 545 -0.24 -22.61 -25.44
CA LYS A 545 -0.45 -21.55 -26.46
C LYS A 545 0.60 -20.46 -26.40
N LEU A 546 1.03 -20.05 -25.21
CA LEU A 546 2.07 -19.03 -25.03
C LEU A 546 3.43 -19.52 -25.52
N VAL A 547 3.83 -20.76 -25.21
CA VAL A 547 5.07 -21.38 -25.71
C VAL A 547 5.03 -21.54 -27.23
N VAL A 548 3.93 -22.07 -27.78
CA VAL A 548 3.75 -22.26 -29.23
C VAL A 548 3.82 -20.93 -29.99
N ARG A 549 3.20 -19.86 -29.46
CA ARG A 549 3.33 -18.50 -30.02
C ARG A 549 4.72 -17.91 -29.85
N GLY A 550 5.37 -18.13 -28.71
CA GLY A 550 6.70 -17.57 -28.40
C GLY A 550 7.85 -18.22 -29.18
N GLN A 551 7.68 -19.47 -29.63
CA GLN A 551 8.69 -20.22 -30.40
C GLN A 551 8.33 -20.41 -31.88
N SER A 552 7.27 -19.75 -32.38
CA SER A 552 6.80 -19.84 -33.77
C SER A 552 6.57 -21.28 -34.27
N MET A 553 6.17 -22.18 -33.37
CA MET A 553 5.96 -23.59 -33.70
C MET A 553 4.57 -23.82 -34.30
N SER A 554 4.48 -24.68 -35.32
CA SER A 554 3.18 -25.23 -35.71
C SER A 554 2.70 -26.22 -34.64
N PRO A 555 1.45 -26.13 -34.17
CA PRO A 555 0.91 -27.13 -33.24
C PRO A 555 0.86 -28.52 -33.93
N PRO A 556 1.09 -29.62 -33.19
CA PRO A 556 1.00 -30.96 -33.75
C PRO A 556 -0.42 -31.25 -34.24
N SER A 557 -0.55 -32.07 -35.29
CA SER A 557 -1.86 -32.41 -35.85
C SER A 557 -2.71 -33.19 -34.84
N VAL A 558 -4.04 -33.19 -35.02
CA VAL A 558 -4.96 -33.90 -34.13
C VAL A 558 -4.65 -35.41 -34.08
N SER A 559 -4.25 -36.02 -35.20
CA SER A 559 -3.81 -37.43 -35.22
C SER A 559 -2.52 -37.64 -34.45
N THR A 560 -1.53 -36.74 -34.57
CA THR A 560 -0.30 -36.79 -33.76
C THR A 560 -0.61 -36.68 -32.26
N PHE A 561 -1.48 -35.75 -31.86
CA PHE A 561 -1.89 -35.60 -30.45
C PHE A 561 -2.66 -36.82 -29.92
N GLN A 562 -3.57 -37.38 -30.72
CA GLN A 562 -4.27 -38.63 -30.41
C GLN A 562 -3.30 -39.81 -30.24
N THR A 563 -2.25 -39.91 -31.07
CA THR A 563 -1.22 -40.96 -30.92
C THR A 563 -0.45 -40.83 -29.61
N TYR A 564 0.01 -39.62 -29.24
CA TYR A 564 0.66 -39.41 -27.94
C TYR A 564 -0.27 -39.76 -26.77
N PHE A 565 -1.51 -39.28 -26.78
CA PHE A 565 -2.47 -39.52 -25.71
C PHE A 565 -2.83 -41.02 -25.57
N GLN A 566 -3.03 -41.73 -26.69
CA GLN A 566 -3.31 -43.17 -26.66
C GLN A 566 -2.12 -43.99 -26.16
N ASN A 567 -0.89 -43.59 -26.46
CA ASN A 567 0.31 -44.30 -25.99
C ASN A 567 0.50 -44.11 -24.47
N LEU A 568 0.38 -42.87 -23.98
CA LEU A 568 0.40 -42.55 -22.55
C LEU A 568 -0.72 -43.31 -21.80
N TRP A 569 -1.94 -43.33 -22.35
CA TRP A 569 -3.06 -44.05 -21.76
C TRP A 569 -2.83 -45.57 -21.69
N LYS A 570 -2.27 -46.18 -22.75
CA LYS A 570 -1.92 -47.62 -22.76
C LYS A 570 -0.84 -47.97 -21.73
N GLN A 571 0.14 -47.10 -21.50
CA GLN A 571 1.16 -47.26 -20.46
C GLN A 571 0.54 -47.15 -19.06
N LEU A 572 -0.31 -46.16 -18.82
CA LEU A 572 -1.04 -45.99 -17.55
C LEU A 572 -1.98 -47.17 -17.24
N GLN A 573 -2.57 -47.79 -18.26
CA GLN A 573 -3.38 -49.01 -18.11
C GLN A 573 -2.56 -50.28 -17.82
N ASN A 574 -1.26 -50.32 -18.16
CA ASN A 574 -0.40 -51.50 -17.99
C ASN A 574 0.97 -51.13 -17.38
N PRO A 575 1.02 -50.67 -16.11
CA PRO A 575 2.26 -50.23 -15.48
C PRO A 575 3.29 -51.36 -15.26
N SER A 576 2.86 -52.62 -15.27
CA SER A 576 3.74 -53.79 -15.09
C SER A 576 4.68 -54.02 -16.28
N THR A 577 4.20 -53.87 -17.52
CA THR A 577 5.05 -53.99 -18.71
C THR A 577 6.03 -52.82 -18.79
N PHE A 578 5.60 -51.59 -18.47
CA PHE A 578 6.47 -50.42 -18.33
C PHE A 578 7.63 -50.69 -17.37
N PHE A 579 7.36 -51.19 -16.16
CA PHE A 579 8.41 -51.53 -15.18
C PHE A 579 9.33 -52.68 -15.64
N SER A 580 8.79 -53.71 -16.30
CA SER A 580 9.59 -54.84 -16.80
C SER A 580 10.59 -54.43 -17.89
N THR A 581 10.21 -53.54 -18.80
CA THR A 581 11.09 -53.00 -19.85
C THR A 581 12.21 -52.16 -19.25
N LEU A 582 11.90 -51.37 -18.21
CA LEU A 582 12.87 -50.52 -17.50
C LEU A 582 13.89 -51.38 -16.73
N MET A 583 13.46 -52.48 -16.12
CA MET A 583 14.36 -53.48 -15.49
C MET A 583 15.25 -54.22 -16.50
N GLN A 584 14.75 -54.52 -17.71
CA GLN A 584 15.59 -55.12 -18.78
C GLN A 584 16.69 -54.16 -19.26
N LEU A 585 16.41 -52.87 -19.36
CA LEU A 585 17.40 -51.84 -19.71
C LEU A 585 18.46 -51.62 -18.63
N ALA A 586 18.14 -51.91 -17.37
CA ALA A 586 19.06 -51.79 -16.24
C ALA A 586 20.12 -52.92 -16.15
N ASN A 587 20.01 -53.99 -16.95
CA ASN A 587 20.95 -55.11 -16.92
C ASN A 587 22.09 -54.92 -17.97
N PRO A 588 23.36 -54.67 -17.57
CA PRO A 588 24.44 -54.33 -18.50
C PRO A 588 24.84 -55.44 -19.48
N GLN A 589 24.50 -56.71 -19.20
CA GLN A 589 24.79 -57.82 -20.10
C GLN A 589 23.72 -57.97 -21.21
N GLN A 590 22.46 -57.64 -20.92
CA GLN A 590 21.37 -57.72 -21.89
C GLN A 590 21.32 -56.47 -22.79
N ALA A 591 21.63 -55.29 -22.24
CA ALA A 591 21.64 -54.02 -22.98
C ALA A 591 22.58 -54.00 -24.20
N ARG A 592 23.63 -54.85 -24.23
CA ARG A 592 24.61 -54.93 -25.33
C ARG A 592 24.05 -55.50 -26.65
N ASN A 593 22.93 -56.22 -26.61
CA ASN A 593 22.33 -56.86 -27.79
C ASN A 593 21.12 -56.07 -28.34
N LEU A 594 20.84 -54.87 -27.83
CA LEU A 594 19.70 -54.04 -28.25
C LEU A 594 20.04 -53.17 -29.46
N SER A 595 19.05 -52.99 -30.35
CA SER A 595 19.18 -52.07 -31.49
C SER A 595 19.21 -50.60 -31.04
N ARG A 596 19.85 -49.72 -31.83
CA ARG A 596 19.94 -48.28 -31.51
C ARG A 596 18.58 -47.61 -31.30
N THR A 597 17.54 -48.06 -32.00
CA THR A 597 16.14 -47.62 -31.83
C THR A 597 15.54 -48.03 -30.49
N GLN A 598 15.84 -49.23 -29.99
CA GLN A 598 15.41 -49.68 -28.66
C GLN A 598 16.15 -48.91 -27.54
N VAL A 599 17.45 -48.64 -27.71
CA VAL A 599 18.21 -47.81 -26.76
C VAL A 599 17.67 -46.37 -26.73
N ALA A 600 17.34 -45.79 -27.88
CA ALA A 600 16.73 -44.46 -27.96
C ALA A 600 15.35 -44.41 -27.28
N ALA A 601 14.48 -45.39 -27.53
CA ALA A 601 13.18 -45.49 -26.86
C ALA A 601 13.31 -45.68 -25.34
N GLY A 602 14.27 -46.50 -24.90
CA GLY A 602 14.60 -46.67 -23.48
C GLY A 602 15.10 -45.39 -22.82
N GLY A 603 15.91 -44.59 -23.51
CA GLY A 603 16.38 -43.29 -23.03
C GLY A 603 15.26 -42.26 -22.87
N VAL A 604 14.29 -42.24 -23.79
CA VAL A 604 13.08 -41.39 -23.66
C VAL A 604 12.23 -41.83 -22.46
N LEU A 605 11.94 -43.14 -22.32
CA LEU A 605 11.22 -43.66 -21.15
C LEU A 605 11.93 -43.31 -19.83
N LEU A 606 13.26 -43.38 -19.79
CA LEU A 606 14.03 -43.05 -18.59
C LEU A 606 13.90 -41.56 -18.23
N ALA A 607 13.95 -40.68 -19.23
CA ALA A 607 13.78 -39.23 -19.04
C ALA A 607 12.35 -38.86 -18.60
N GLU A 608 11.33 -39.49 -19.18
CA GLU A 608 9.92 -39.32 -18.77
C GLU A 608 9.70 -39.81 -17.33
N CYS A 609 10.29 -40.95 -16.96
CA CYS A 609 10.21 -41.50 -15.60
C CYS A 609 10.95 -40.62 -14.58
N LEU A 610 12.13 -40.10 -14.91
CA LEU A 610 12.86 -39.11 -14.11
C LEU A 610 12.06 -37.81 -13.94
N GLY A 611 11.42 -37.32 -15.00
CA GLY A 611 10.53 -36.16 -14.93
C GLY A 611 9.36 -36.40 -13.98
N PHE A 612 8.70 -37.56 -14.09
CA PHE A 612 7.58 -37.94 -13.22
C PHE A 612 7.98 -38.03 -11.74
N PHE A 613 9.13 -38.66 -11.44
CA PHE A 613 9.65 -38.74 -10.07
C PHE A 613 10.12 -37.40 -9.52
N THR A 614 10.75 -36.55 -10.34
CA THR A 614 11.20 -35.20 -9.91
C THR A 614 10.00 -34.31 -9.58
N VAL A 615 8.95 -34.34 -10.41
CA VAL A 615 7.69 -33.62 -10.14
C VAL A 615 6.98 -34.20 -8.91
N GLY A 616 6.95 -35.52 -8.76
CA GLY A 616 6.42 -36.19 -7.57
C GLY A 616 7.16 -35.82 -6.28
N GLU A 617 8.49 -35.71 -6.32
CA GLU A 617 9.31 -35.29 -5.19
C GLU A 617 9.17 -33.80 -4.88
N MET A 618 9.01 -32.93 -5.90
CA MET A 618 8.64 -31.53 -5.68
C MET A 618 7.29 -31.43 -4.95
N ILE A 619 6.27 -32.17 -5.39
CA ILE A 619 4.95 -32.22 -4.75
C ILE A 619 5.01 -32.84 -3.34
N GLY A 620 5.94 -33.76 -3.09
CA GLY A 620 6.16 -34.35 -1.76
C GLY A 620 6.94 -33.46 -0.78
N ARG A 621 7.90 -32.67 -1.27
CA ARG A 621 8.74 -31.78 -0.44
C ARG A 621 8.09 -30.42 -0.17
N PHE A 622 7.37 -29.84 -1.14
CA PHE A 622 6.51 -28.68 -0.89
C PHE A 622 5.21 -29.15 -0.23
N LYS A 623 4.99 -28.79 1.05
CA LYS A 623 3.86 -29.25 1.88
C LYS A 623 2.49 -28.68 1.44
N LEU A 624 2.06 -29.00 0.22
CA LEU A 624 0.80 -28.55 -0.40
C LEU A 624 -0.31 -29.62 -0.35
N ILE A 625 -0.43 -30.33 0.77
CA ILE A 625 -1.66 -30.99 1.26
C ILE A 625 -1.54 -31.12 2.78
N GLY A 626 -2.55 -30.63 3.51
CA GLY A 626 -2.61 -30.77 4.96
C GLY A 626 -3.03 -32.19 5.37
N TYR A 627 -2.11 -32.94 5.97
CA TYR A 627 -2.39 -34.23 6.59
C TYR A 627 -1.86 -34.23 8.03
N HIS A 628 -2.67 -33.70 8.97
CA HIS A 628 -2.45 -33.96 10.39
C HIS A 628 -2.89 -35.40 10.68
N GLY A 629 -1.94 -36.33 10.56
CA GLY A 629 -2.04 -37.61 11.25
C GLY A 629 -1.80 -37.39 12.74
N GLU A 630 -2.70 -37.87 13.59
CA GLU A 630 -2.49 -37.90 15.04
C GLU A 630 -1.32 -38.82 15.37
N VAL A 631 -0.37 -38.34 16.18
CA VAL A 631 0.56 -39.19 16.92
C VAL A 631 0.55 -38.70 18.36
N ASN A 632 0.19 -39.60 19.28
CA ASN A 632 0.02 -39.28 20.70
C ASN A 632 1.34 -39.40 21.49
N ALA A 633 1.30 -38.82 22.69
CA ALA A 633 2.19 -39.05 23.84
C ALA A 633 3.59 -38.41 23.84
N ALA A 634 3.74 -37.48 24.79
CA ALA A 634 4.88 -37.21 25.69
C ALA A 634 6.29 -37.73 25.33
N HIS A 635 7.30 -36.84 25.45
CA HIS A 635 8.21 -36.82 26.60
C HIS A 635 9.11 -35.57 26.61
N HIS A 636 9.25 -34.96 27.80
CA HIS A 636 10.12 -33.81 28.16
C HIS A 636 9.83 -32.44 27.54
#